data_AF-A0A1A9BVW7-F1
#
_entry.id   AF-A0A1A9BVW7-F1
#
_cell.length_a   1.000
_cell.length_b   1.000
_cell.length_c   1.000
_cell.angle_alpha   90.00
_cell.angle_beta   90.00
_cell.angle_gamma   90.00
#
_symmetry.space_group_name_H-M   'P 1'
#
loop_
_entity.id
_entity.type
_entity.pdbx_description
1 polymer ?
#
loop_
_entity_poly.entity_id
_entity_poly.type
_entity_poly.pdbx_seq_one_letter_code
_entity_poly.pdbx_strand_id
1 'polypeptide(L)'
;MSLLDIPDVFIGSTDDGHTFVIINRRIPDADRMLTEAGFLAREHLGRTLYLLPPGTAQDAHERAGIAMYGLLAHTHDLIDLCWTTRWTPGSPVADPEMRFHFSAGTVAVTARTAAARSLLDRHGFIPMANGSSYRPPDGLDERRLLGAVTAAETHAYTHGLSVRVDLGIPTPADIPPAPRRTSAAAPGSPTTPAARRRTR
;
A
#
# COMPACT_ATOMS: atom_id res chain seq x y z
N MET A 1 -3.30 15.99 -7.65
CA MET A 1 -2.67 14.67 -7.80
C MET A 1 -3.11 13.83 -6.62
N SER A 2 -3.01 12.50 -6.65
CA SER A 2 -3.32 11.70 -5.46
C SER A 2 -2.11 11.68 -4.53
N LEU A 3 -2.30 11.60 -3.20
CA LEU A 3 -1.18 11.42 -2.27
C LEU A 3 -0.38 10.14 -2.57
N LEU A 4 -1.05 9.18 -3.19
CA LEU A 4 -0.50 7.89 -3.58
C LEU A 4 0.50 8.02 -4.72
N ASP A 5 0.53 9.17 -5.42
CA ASP A 5 1.41 9.45 -6.56
C ASP A 5 2.73 10.12 -6.13
N ILE A 6 2.86 10.47 -4.85
CA ILE A 6 3.96 11.32 -4.35
C ILE A 6 5.29 10.58 -4.18
N PRO A 7 5.37 9.41 -3.52
CA PRO A 7 6.62 8.67 -3.40
C PRO A 7 6.87 7.81 -4.64
N ASP A 8 8.11 7.41 -4.90
CA ASP A 8 8.42 6.45 -5.98
C ASP A 8 7.71 5.10 -5.73
N VAL A 9 7.59 4.72 -4.46
CA VAL A 9 6.87 3.53 -3.99
C VAL A 9 5.95 3.89 -2.83
N PHE A 10 4.68 3.52 -2.94
CA PHE A 10 3.70 3.67 -1.87
C PHE A 10 3.24 2.31 -1.39
N ILE A 11 3.27 2.08 -0.08
CA ILE A 11 2.81 0.86 0.56
C ILE A 11 1.75 1.21 1.59
N GLY A 12 0.64 0.49 1.53
CA GLY A 12 -0.49 0.72 2.43
C GLY A 12 -1.31 -0.54 2.62
N SER A 13 -2.44 -0.39 3.28
CA SER A 13 -3.40 -1.47 3.44
C SER A 13 -4.77 -1.04 2.96
N THR A 14 -5.48 -2.02 2.41
CA THR A 14 -6.90 -1.93 2.06
C THR A 14 -7.77 -2.13 3.31
N ASP A 15 -9.06 -1.80 3.20
CA ASP A 15 -10.00 -1.87 4.33
C ASP A 15 -10.20 -3.27 4.91
N ASP A 16 -9.94 -4.33 4.13
CA ASP A 16 -10.01 -5.73 4.56
C ASP A 16 -8.65 -6.32 4.95
N GLY A 17 -7.60 -5.49 4.97
CA GLY A 17 -6.28 -5.85 5.49
C GLY A 17 -5.29 -6.42 4.45
N HIS A 18 -5.59 -6.37 3.15
CA HIS A 18 -4.55 -6.65 2.15
C HIS A 18 -3.49 -5.56 2.18
N THR A 19 -2.22 -5.95 2.17
CA THR A 19 -1.12 -5.02 1.87
C THR A 19 -1.12 -4.74 0.38
N PHE A 20 -1.04 -3.46 0.01
CA PHE A 20 -0.88 -3.06 -1.37
C PHE A 20 0.42 -2.29 -1.58
N VAL A 21 0.97 -2.41 -2.80
CA VAL A 21 2.11 -1.62 -3.28
C VAL A 21 1.71 -0.92 -4.58
N ILE A 22 2.05 0.36 -4.68
CA ILE A 22 1.98 1.17 -5.90
C ILE A 22 3.40 1.60 -6.25
N ILE A 23 3.75 1.51 -7.53
CA ILE A 23 5.02 1.96 -8.09
C ILE A 23 4.75 3.14 -9.02
N ASN A 24 5.16 4.34 -8.63
CA ASN A 24 4.93 5.56 -9.41
C ASN A 24 6.11 5.89 -10.34
N ARG A 25 7.29 5.34 -10.04
CA ARG A 25 8.49 5.48 -10.87
C ARG A 25 8.98 4.12 -11.34
N ARG A 26 9.41 4.03 -12.59
CA ARG A 26 9.96 2.79 -13.15
C ARG A 26 11.15 2.30 -12.31
N ILE A 27 10.98 1.14 -11.69
CA ILE A 27 12.03 0.39 -10.98
C ILE A 27 12.31 -0.90 -11.76
N PRO A 28 13.58 -1.19 -12.13
CA PRO A 28 13.94 -2.45 -12.78
C PRO A 28 13.47 -3.66 -11.97
N ASP A 29 12.93 -4.67 -12.64
CA ASP A 29 12.53 -5.95 -12.04
C ASP A 29 11.49 -5.89 -10.90
N ALA A 30 10.86 -4.75 -10.65
CA ALA A 30 9.91 -4.61 -9.53
C ALA A 30 8.72 -5.57 -9.63
N ASP A 31 8.20 -5.80 -10.84
CA ASP A 31 7.14 -6.79 -11.09
C ASP A 31 7.54 -8.19 -10.62
N ARG A 32 8.78 -8.59 -10.95
CA ARG A 32 9.34 -9.88 -10.59
C ARG A 32 9.53 -9.97 -9.08
N MET A 33 10.15 -8.96 -8.47
CA MET A 33 10.38 -8.92 -7.02
C MET A 33 9.08 -9.02 -6.23
N LEU A 34 8.05 -8.26 -6.61
CA LEU A 34 6.75 -8.28 -5.95
C LEU A 34 6.02 -9.61 -6.15
N THR A 35 6.07 -10.18 -7.36
CA THR A 35 5.44 -11.47 -7.65
C THR A 35 6.11 -12.63 -6.89
N GLU A 36 7.45 -12.63 -6.82
CA GLU A 36 8.22 -13.62 -6.06
C GLU A 36 7.94 -13.52 -4.55
N ALA A 37 7.66 -12.32 -4.04
CA ALA A 37 7.18 -12.10 -2.67
C ALA A 37 5.70 -12.47 -2.45
N GLY A 38 4.98 -12.92 -3.50
CA GLY A 38 3.60 -13.39 -3.42
C GLY A 38 2.54 -12.31 -3.65
N PHE A 39 2.92 -11.11 -4.11
CA PHE A 39 1.95 -10.11 -4.52
C PHE A 39 1.31 -10.47 -5.86
N LEU A 40 0.02 -10.13 -6.00
CA LEU A 40 -0.77 -10.30 -7.20
C LEU A 40 -1.09 -8.93 -7.80
N ALA A 41 -0.73 -8.72 -9.06
CA ALA A 41 -1.09 -7.50 -9.78
C ALA A 41 -2.61 -7.41 -10.04
N ARG A 42 -3.17 -6.23 -9.79
CA ARG A 42 -4.53 -5.80 -10.13
C ARG A 42 -4.50 -4.42 -10.77
N GLU A 43 -5.56 -4.06 -11.48
CA GLU A 43 -5.71 -2.71 -12.02
C GLU A 43 -6.73 -1.97 -11.16
N HIS A 44 -6.36 -0.79 -10.68
CA HIS A 44 -7.24 0.07 -9.91
C HIS A 44 -7.07 1.50 -10.39
N LEU A 45 -8.14 2.17 -10.84
CA LEU A 45 -8.08 3.56 -11.34
C LEU A 45 -6.98 3.81 -12.40
N GLY A 46 -6.79 2.86 -13.33
CA GLY A 46 -5.84 2.98 -14.45
C GLY A 46 -4.36 2.77 -14.09
N ARG A 47 -4.05 2.24 -12.91
CA ARG A 47 -2.69 1.88 -12.48
C ARG A 47 -2.61 0.45 -11.97
N THR A 48 -1.40 -0.10 -11.97
CA THR A 48 -1.12 -1.39 -11.34
C THR A 48 -1.06 -1.23 -9.83
N LEU A 49 -1.83 -2.06 -9.13
CA LEU A 49 -1.85 -2.23 -7.70
C LEU A 49 -1.41 -3.67 -7.39
N TYR A 50 -0.28 -3.84 -6.70
CA TYR A 50 0.19 -5.16 -6.29
C TYR A 50 -0.41 -5.47 -4.93
N LEU A 51 -1.14 -6.58 -4.81
CA LEU A 51 -1.85 -6.96 -3.60
C LEU A 51 -1.28 -8.22 -3.00
N LEU A 52 -0.93 -8.17 -1.71
CA LEU A 52 -0.62 -9.34 -0.91
C LEU A 52 -1.84 -9.69 -0.05
N PRO A 53 -2.38 -10.92 -0.14
CA PRO A 53 -3.46 -11.38 0.71
C PRO A 53 -3.15 -11.21 2.20
N PRO A 54 -4.15 -10.91 3.03
CA PRO A 54 -3.96 -10.88 4.47
C PRO A 54 -3.57 -12.29 4.92
N GLY A 55 -2.42 -12.40 5.58
CA GLY A 55 -1.92 -13.62 6.21
C GLY A 55 -1.95 -13.48 7.73
N THR A 56 -1.19 -14.32 8.45
CA THR A 56 -0.80 -13.89 9.79
C THR A 56 -0.02 -12.59 9.67
N ALA A 57 -0.14 -11.67 10.64
CA ALA A 57 0.60 -10.40 10.60
C ALA A 57 2.11 -10.62 10.39
N GLN A 58 2.65 -11.73 10.91
CA GLN A 58 4.05 -12.12 10.74
C GLN A 58 4.36 -12.54 9.30
N ASP A 59 3.53 -13.37 8.67
CA ASP A 59 3.75 -13.82 7.28
C ASP A 59 3.64 -12.68 6.28
N ALA A 60 2.65 -11.80 6.44
CA ALA A 60 2.46 -10.65 5.58
C ALA A 60 3.63 -9.66 5.73
N HIS A 61 4.11 -9.46 6.97
CA HIS A 61 5.26 -8.63 7.26
C HIS A 61 6.55 -9.17 6.64
N GLU A 62 6.83 -10.47 6.77
CA GLU A 62 8.04 -11.08 6.20
C GLU A 62 8.06 -10.95 4.67
N ARG A 63 6.93 -11.28 4.01
CA ARG A 63 6.81 -11.18 2.54
C ARG A 63 6.91 -9.75 2.03
N ALA A 64 6.22 -8.81 2.69
CA ALA A 64 6.35 -7.40 2.37
C ALA A 64 7.79 -6.93 2.57
N GLY A 65 8.44 -7.32 3.67
CA GLY A 65 9.83 -7.00 3.98
C GLY A 65 10.84 -7.48 2.93
N ILE A 66 10.65 -8.69 2.39
CA ILE A 66 11.49 -9.20 1.29
C ILE A 66 11.37 -8.31 0.04
N ALA A 67 10.15 -7.97 -0.37
CA ALA A 67 9.92 -7.08 -1.51
C ALA A 67 10.49 -5.68 -1.24
N MET A 68 10.27 -5.15 -0.04
CA MET A 68 10.78 -3.85 0.40
C MET A 68 12.30 -3.74 0.26
N TYR A 69 13.02 -4.76 0.73
CA TYR A 69 14.48 -4.78 0.66
C TYR A 69 14.99 -4.67 -0.78
N GLY A 70 14.34 -5.38 -1.71
CA GLY A 70 14.66 -5.28 -3.13
C GLY A 70 14.36 -3.91 -3.72
N LEU A 71 13.23 -3.29 -3.35
CA LEU A 71 12.86 -1.95 -3.82
C LEU A 71 13.79 -0.86 -3.28
N LEU A 72 14.24 -0.98 -2.03
CA LEU A 72 15.16 -0.04 -1.37
C LEU A 72 16.54 0.02 -2.05
N ALA A 73 16.94 -1.04 -2.76
CA ALA A 73 18.15 -1.01 -3.59
C ALA A 73 18.05 -0.01 -4.76
N HIS A 74 16.85 0.45 -5.11
CA HIS A 74 16.58 1.30 -6.28
C HIS A 74 16.02 2.68 -5.93
N THR A 75 15.32 2.82 -4.80
CA THR A 75 14.81 4.12 -4.34
C THR A 75 14.74 4.19 -2.82
N HIS A 76 14.94 5.39 -2.29
CA HIS A 76 14.68 5.71 -0.88
C HIS A 76 13.44 6.62 -0.72
N ASP A 77 12.81 7.02 -1.84
CA ASP A 77 11.57 7.79 -1.83
C ASP A 77 10.39 6.83 -1.72
N LEU A 78 10.22 6.29 -0.51
CA LEU A 78 9.23 5.27 -0.20
C LEU A 78 8.43 5.67 1.02
N ILE A 79 7.13 5.41 0.97
CA ILE A 79 6.25 5.52 2.14
C ILE A 79 5.63 4.16 2.43
N ASP A 80 5.66 3.80 3.71
CA ASP A 80 4.99 2.61 4.22
C ASP A 80 4.00 2.98 5.32
N LEU A 81 2.73 2.65 5.07
CA LEU A 81 1.62 2.77 6.01
C LEU A 81 0.89 1.42 6.20
N CYS A 82 1.43 0.32 5.67
CA CYS A 82 0.78 -1.00 5.77
C CYS A 82 0.92 -1.65 7.15
N TRP A 83 1.78 -1.10 8.01
CA TRP A 83 2.08 -1.61 9.35
C TRP A 83 0.93 -1.40 10.35
N THR A 84 -0.10 -0.67 9.94
CA THR A 84 -1.23 -0.28 10.78
C THR A 84 -2.29 -1.38 10.90
N THR A 85 -2.38 -2.29 9.94
CA THR A 85 -3.45 -3.31 9.92
C THR A 85 -2.95 -4.62 10.49
N ARG A 86 -3.00 -4.76 11.82
CA ARG A 86 -2.93 -6.08 12.46
C ARG A 86 -4.22 -6.84 12.16
N TRP A 87 -4.27 -7.47 10.99
CA TRP A 87 -5.36 -8.37 10.64
C TRP A 87 -5.12 -9.74 11.30
N THR A 88 -6.11 -10.18 12.07
CA THR A 88 -6.14 -11.54 12.64
C THR A 88 -7.36 -12.25 12.07
N PRO A 89 -7.20 -13.36 11.32
CA PRO A 89 -8.33 -14.10 10.81
C PRO A 89 -9.22 -14.58 11.96
N GLY A 90 -10.52 -14.29 11.88
CA GLY A 90 -11.52 -14.77 12.86
C GLY A 90 -11.70 -13.90 14.11
N SER A 91 -10.95 -12.81 14.26
CA SER A 91 -11.17 -11.82 15.32
C SER A 91 -11.70 -10.53 14.71
N PRO A 92 -12.79 -9.92 15.25
CA PRO A 92 -13.17 -8.58 14.83
C PRO A 92 -11.98 -7.64 15.04
N VAL A 93 -11.66 -6.84 14.02
CA VAL A 93 -10.61 -5.82 14.11
C VAL A 93 -10.97 -4.93 15.30
N ALA A 94 -10.19 -5.00 16.38
CA ALA A 94 -10.39 -4.14 17.53
C ALA A 94 -10.35 -2.68 17.04
N ASP A 95 -11.30 -1.86 17.48
CA ASP A 95 -11.37 -0.48 17.03
C ASP A 95 -10.06 0.25 17.45
N PRO A 96 -9.27 0.75 16.50
CA PRO A 96 -7.93 1.25 16.76
C PRO A 96 -7.95 2.44 17.70
N GLU A 97 -6.87 2.61 18.47
CA GLU A 97 -6.71 3.76 19.35
C GLU A 97 -6.55 5.07 18.58
N MET A 98 -6.02 4.98 17.36
CA MET A 98 -5.83 6.10 16.44
C MET A 98 -6.31 5.73 15.04
N ARG A 99 -7.03 6.64 14.38
CA ARG A 99 -7.46 6.47 12.99
C ARG A 99 -7.10 7.71 12.19
N PHE A 100 -6.44 7.53 11.06
CA PHE A 100 -6.20 8.54 10.06
C PHE A 100 -7.11 8.26 8.88
N HIS A 101 -7.90 9.23 8.45
CA HIS A 101 -8.78 9.11 7.30
C HIS A 101 -8.37 10.13 6.25
N PHE A 102 -7.85 9.65 5.13
CA PHE A 102 -7.50 10.48 3.98
C PHE A 102 -8.73 10.69 3.10
N SER A 103 -9.08 11.95 2.83
CA SER A 103 -10.17 12.32 1.92
C SER A 103 -9.84 13.60 1.18
N ALA A 104 -9.90 13.58 -0.15
CA ALA A 104 -9.76 14.75 -1.02
C ALA A 104 -8.57 15.69 -0.66
N GLY A 105 -7.39 15.11 -0.37
CA GLY A 105 -6.19 15.87 -0.01
C GLY A 105 -6.15 16.38 1.43
N THR A 106 -7.12 16.01 2.25
CA THR A 106 -7.18 16.31 3.69
C THR A 106 -7.06 15.03 4.51
N VAL A 107 -6.67 15.19 5.77
CA VAL A 107 -6.61 14.09 6.74
C VAL A 107 -7.44 14.48 7.96
N ALA A 108 -8.40 13.63 8.31
CA ALA A 108 -9.08 13.67 9.59
C ALA A 108 -8.46 12.62 10.51
N VAL A 109 -8.20 12.97 11.77
CA VAL A 109 -7.61 12.05 12.74
C VAL A 109 -8.53 11.90 13.94
N THR A 110 -8.68 10.69 14.45
CA THR A 110 -9.38 10.44 15.72
C THR A 110 -8.49 9.68 16.68
N ALA A 111 -8.50 10.06 17.96
CA ALA A 111 -7.75 9.41 19.04
C ALA A 111 -8.65 9.10 20.23
N ARG A 112 -8.71 7.81 20.60
CA ARG A 112 -9.61 7.30 21.64
C ARG A 112 -8.99 7.33 23.03
N THR A 113 -7.70 7.03 23.13
CA THR A 113 -6.99 6.93 24.41
C THR A 113 -6.22 8.22 24.72
N ALA A 114 -5.95 8.47 26.00
CA ALA A 114 -5.13 9.61 26.41
C ALA A 114 -3.71 9.51 25.82
N ALA A 115 -3.15 8.30 25.72
CA ALA A 115 -1.85 8.05 25.11
C ALA A 115 -1.85 8.45 23.61
N ALA A 116 -2.87 8.06 22.85
CA ALA A 116 -3.01 8.44 21.45
C ALA A 116 -3.15 9.97 21.28
N ARG A 117 -3.94 10.63 22.13
CA ARG A 117 -4.07 12.09 22.15
C ARG A 117 -2.74 12.79 22.41
N SER A 118 -2.03 12.39 23.47
CA SER A 118 -0.72 12.94 23.80
C SER A 118 0.34 12.66 22.74
N LEU A 119 0.20 11.58 21.95
CA LEU A 119 1.08 11.34 20.81
C LEU A 119 0.79 12.32 19.67
N LEU A 120 -0.48 12.55 19.34
CA LEU A 120 -0.88 13.52 18.32
C LEU A 120 -0.47 14.96 18.70
N ASP A 121 -0.64 15.34 19.97
CA ASP A 121 -0.19 16.64 20.48
C ASP A 121 1.33 16.81 20.29
N ARG A 122 2.13 15.77 20.56
CA ARG A 122 3.59 15.77 20.37
C ARG A 122 4.00 15.92 18.90
N HIS A 123 3.18 15.45 17.98
CA HIS A 123 3.39 15.60 16.53
C HIS A 123 2.75 16.88 15.96
N GLY A 124 2.22 17.75 16.83
CA GLY A 124 1.66 19.05 16.43
C GLY A 124 0.28 18.98 15.77
N PHE A 125 -0.42 17.84 15.85
CA PHE A 125 -1.81 17.77 15.42
C PHE A 125 -2.68 18.65 16.30
N ILE A 126 -3.61 19.36 15.69
CA ILE A 126 -4.45 20.36 16.37
C ILE A 126 -5.74 19.68 16.81
N PRO A 127 -6.08 19.67 18.12
CA PRO A 127 -7.32 19.10 18.59
C PRO A 127 -8.54 19.92 18.11
N MET A 128 -9.62 19.22 17.81
CA MET A 128 -10.91 19.77 17.46
C MET A 128 -11.79 19.93 18.70
N ALA A 129 -12.91 20.65 18.58
CA ALA A 129 -13.79 21.00 19.70
C ALA A 129 -14.31 19.79 20.51
N ASN A 130 -14.38 18.60 19.89
CA ASN A 130 -14.86 17.38 20.54
C ASN A 130 -13.78 16.66 21.37
N GLY A 131 -12.53 17.15 21.39
CA GLY A 131 -11.43 16.62 22.20
C GLY A 131 -10.91 15.23 21.82
N SER A 132 -11.50 14.57 20.83
CA SER A 132 -11.12 13.25 20.33
C SER A 132 -10.79 13.25 18.84
N SER A 133 -11.17 14.29 18.11
CA SER A 133 -10.77 14.51 16.72
C SER A 133 -9.66 15.54 16.64
N TYR A 134 -8.83 15.36 15.63
CA TYR A 134 -7.62 16.12 15.38
C TYR A 134 -7.52 16.40 13.88
N ARG A 135 -6.83 17.49 13.56
CA ARG A 135 -6.43 17.81 12.20
C ARG A 135 -4.92 18.05 12.14
N PRO A 136 -4.27 17.78 11.00
CA PRO A 136 -2.89 18.18 10.79
C PRO A 136 -2.70 19.70 10.97
N PRO A 137 -1.47 20.16 11.22
CA PRO A 137 -1.12 21.58 11.12
C PRO A 137 -1.59 22.23 9.82
N ASP A 138 -1.96 23.50 9.88
CA ASP A 138 -2.31 24.29 8.70
C ASP A 138 -1.11 24.48 7.76
N GLY A 139 -1.38 24.57 6.46
CA GLY A 139 -0.37 24.91 5.45
C GLY A 139 0.60 23.78 5.07
N LEU A 140 0.32 22.53 5.46
CA LEU A 140 1.06 21.38 4.96
C LEU A 140 0.68 21.08 3.51
N ASP A 141 1.69 20.98 2.64
CA ASP A 141 1.52 20.34 1.33
C ASP A 141 1.33 18.82 1.50
N GLU A 142 0.91 18.14 0.43
CA GLU A 142 0.58 16.71 0.48
C GLU A 142 1.76 15.82 0.93
N ARG A 143 3.00 16.17 0.57
CA ARG A 143 4.20 15.41 0.95
C ARG A 143 4.51 15.59 2.43
N ARG A 144 4.41 16.82 2.95
CA ARG A 144 4.58 17.11 4.38
C ARG A 144 3.46 16.50 5.22
N LEU A 145 2.24 16.51 4.72
CA LEU A 145 1.10 15.85 5.34
C LEU A 145 1.35 14.35 5.45
N LEU A 146 1.81 13.71 4.37
CA LEU A 146 2.16 12.30 4.36
C LEU A 146 3.29 12.00 5.36
N GLY A 147 4.35 12.82 5.37
CA GLY A 147 5.43 12.69 6.34
C GLY A 147 4.97 12.83 7.80
N ALA A 148 4.05 13.74 8.10
CA ALA A 148 3.49 13.92 9.43
C ALA A 148 2.67 12.70 9.88
N VAL A 149 1.87 12.12 8.99
CA VAL A 149 1.10 10.91 9.27
C VAL A 149 2.02 9.70 9.46
N THR A 150 3.00 9.49 8.59
CA THR A 150 3.98 8.40 8.73
C THR A 150 4.78 8.52 10.03
N ALA A 151 5.23 9.73 10.40
CA ALA A 151 5.93 9.94 11.66
C ALA A 151 5.05 9.64 12.89
N ALA A 152 3.77 10.05 12.86
CA ALA A 152 2.83 9.75 13.93
C ALA A 152 2.52 8.25 14.04
N GLU A 153 2.28 7.61 12.91
CA GLU A 153 2.03 6.17 12.80
C GLU A 153 3.21 5.35 13.35
N THR A 154 4.44 5.65 12.91
CA THR A 154 5.63 4.93 13.34
C THR A 154 5.88 5.13 14.84
N HIS A 155 5.67 6.35 15.34
CA HIS A 155 5.78 6.63 16.77
C HIS A 155 4.73 5.85 17.58
N ALA A 156 3.49 5.76 17.08
CA ALA A 156 2.44 4.98 17.72
C ALA A 156 2.77 3.48 17.74
N TYR A 157 3.29 2.94 16.63
CA TYR A 157 3.77 1.56 16.54
C TYR A 157 4.83 1.25 17.60
N THR A 158 5.85 2.10 17.74
CA THR A 158 6.92 1.90 18.75
C THR A 158 6.41 1.94 20.20
N HIS A 159 5.24 2.53 20.44
CA HIS A 159 4.58 2.58 21.75
C HIS A 159 3.49 1.51 21.93
N GLY A 160 3.36 0.59 20.95
CA GLY A 160 2.36 -0.47 20.99
C GLY A 160 0.92 0.02 20.81
N LEU A 161 0.72 1.24 20.32
CA LEU A 161 -0.61 1.78 20.06
C LEU A 161 -1.15 1.22 18.74
N SER A 162 -2.43 0.86 18.74
CA SER A 162 -3.11 0.45 17.51
C SER A 162 -3.50 1.65 16.65
N VAL A 163 -3.08 1.63 15.39
CA VAL A 163 -3.37 2.68 14.40
C VAL A 163 -4.11 2.06 13.23
N ARG A 164 -5.00 2.81 12.58
CA ARG A 164 -5.53 2.48 11.26
C ARG A 164 -5.39 3.68 10.35
N VAL A 165 -4.91 3.46 9.13
CA VAL A 165 -4.84 4.50 8.10
C VAL A 165 -5.76 4.11 6.96
N ASP A 166 -6.88 4.83 6.85
CA ASP A 166 -7.86 4.66 5.79
C ASP A 166 -7.44 5.51 4.58
N LEU A 167 -6.98 4.84 3.53
CA LEU A 167 -6.54 5.46 2.28
C LEU A 167 -7.65 5.49 1.21
N GLY A 168 -8.83 4.93 1.51
CA GLY A 168 -9.95 4.85 0.59
C GLY A 168 -9.73 3.86 -0.57
N ILE A 169 -8.80 2.91 -0.43
CA ILE A 169 -8.63 1.83 -1.39
C ILE A 169 -9.65 0.72 -1.08
N PRO A 170 -10.58 0.43 -2.00
CA PRO A 170 -11.63 -0.54 -1.77
C PRO A 170 -11.05 -1.97 -1.66
N THR A 171 -11.85 -2.89 -1.11
CA THR A 171 -11.43 -4.29 -0.96
C THR A 171 -11.15 -4.94 -2.32
N PRO A 172 -10.28 -5.96 -2.40
CA PRO A 172 -10.00 -6.62 -3.67
C PRO A 172 -11.22 -7.28 -4.33
N ALA A 173 -12.27 -7.61 -3.56
CA ALA A 173 -13.54 -8.09 -4.10
C ALA A 173 -14.26 -7.00 -4.92
N ASP A 174 -14.02 -5.73 -4.59
CA ASP A 174 -14.56 -4.55 -5.27
C ASP A 174 -13.59 -3.97 -6.32
N ILE A 175 -12.38 -4.54 -6.46
CA ILE A 175 -11.39 -4.17 -7.47
C ILE A 175 -11.46 -5.19 -8.63
N PRO A 176 -11.82 -4.79 -9.86
CA PRO A 176 -11.87 -5.71 -10.98
C PRO A 176 -10.48 -6.31 -11.28
N PRO A 177 -10.39 -7.58 -11.72
CA PRO A 177 -9.12 -8.16 -12.16
C PRO A 177 -8.55 -7.35 -13.33
N ALA A 178 -7.25 -7.10 -13.32
CA ALA A 178 -6.57 -6.44 -14.44
C ALA A 178 -6.89 -7.17 -15.75
N PRO A 179 -7.13 -6.46 -16.86
CA PRO A 179 -7.24 -7.08 -18.16
C PRO A 179 -5.95 -7.89 -18.38
N ARG A 180 -6.11 -9.19 -18.65
CA ARG A 180 -4.99 -10.01 -19.10
C ARG A 180 -4.43 -9.30 -20.33
N ARG A 181 -3.18 -8.84 -20.25
CA ARG A 181 -2.41 -8.53 -21.44
C ARG A 181 -2.46 -9.79 -22.29
N THR A 182 -3.24 -9.77 -23.37
CA THR A 182 -3.05 -10.71 -24.47
C THR A 182 -1.62 -10.47 -24.91
N SER A 183 -0.71 -11.37 -24.50
CA SER A 183 0.55 -11.53 -25.18
C SER A 183 0.21 -11.58 -26.65
N ALA A 184 0.63 -10.56 -27.40
CA ALA A 184 0.58 -10.60 -28.84
C ALA A 184 1.20 -11.95 -29.23
N ALA A 185 0.42 -12.79 -29.90
CA ALA A 185 0.91 -14.05 -30.41
C ALA A 185 2.21 -13.75 -31.15
N ALA A 186 3.30 -14.38 -30.72
CA ALA A 186 4.54 -14.31 -31.46
C ALA A 186 4.22 -14.65 -32.92
N PRO A 187 4.60 -13.82 -33.92
CA PRO A 187 4.41 -14.19 -35.30
C PRO A 187 5.08 -15.55 -35.51
N GLY A 188 4.28 -16.52 -35.94
CA GLY A 188 4.67 -17.92 -36.03
C GLY A 188 5.98 -18.07 -36.80
N SER A 189 6.85 -18.91 -36.28
CA SER A 189 8.06 -19.37 -36.97
C SER A 189 7.71 -19.82 -38.39
N PRO A 190 8.42 -19.34 -39.43
CA PRO A 190 8.16 -19.79 -40.79
C PRO A 190 8.38 -21.31 -40.87
N THR A 191 7.32 -22.00 -41.25
CA THR A 191 7.30 -23.45 -41.45
C THR A 191 8.29 -23.80 -42.56
N THR A 192 9.32 -24.57 -42.24
CA THR A 192 10.27 -25.10 -43.22
C THR A 192 9.53 -26.01 -44.20
N PRO A 193 9.62 -25.81 -45.53
CA PRO A 193 8.97 -26.70 -46.49
C PRO A 193 9.58 -28.10 -46.44
N ALA A 194 8.72 -29.11 -46.33
CA ALA A 194 9.11 -30.51 -46.35
C ALA A 194 9.79 -30.89 -47.67
N ALA A 195 10.97 -31.51 -47.58
CA ALA A 195 11.71 -32.03 -48.72
C ALA A 195 10.90 -33.13 -49.44
N ARG A 196 10.54 -32.86 -50.70
CA ARG A 196 9.81 -33.79 -51.56
C ARG A 196 10.75 -34.89 -52.04
N ARG A 197 10.62 -36.07 -51.42
CA ARG A 197 11.30 -37.31 -51.82
C ARG A 197 10.87 -37.69 -53.24
N ARG A 198 11.80 -37.59 -54.21
CA ARG A 198 11.62 -38.09 -55.58
C ARG A 198 12.23 -39.48 -55.69
N THR A 199 11.38 -40.46 -55.96
CA THR A 199 11.75 -41.77 -56.47
C THR A 199 12.07 -41.66 -57.96
N ARG A 200 13.27 -42.10 -58.36
CA ARG A 200 13.50 -42.79 -59.62
C ARG A 200 14.75 -43.65 -59.51
#